data_AF-A0A090QW34-F1
#
_entry.id   AF-A0A090QW34-F1
#
_cell.length_a   1.000
_cell.length_b   1.000
_cell.length_c   1.000
_cell.angle_alpha   90.00
_cell.angle_beta   90.00
_cell.angle_gamma   90.00
#
_symmetry.space_group_name_H-M   'P 1'
#
loop_
_entity.id
_entity.type
_entity.pdbx_description
1 polymer ?
#
loop_
_entity_poly.entity_id
_entity_poly.type
_entity_poly.pdbx_seq_one_letter_code
_entity_poly.pdbx_strand_id
1 'polypeptide(L)'
;MEEVAFALEDCVICYIKSDQMEALMEKHKSLKNGLLKIYGLRIQKLERRLNDLLFKDSPTRIKEFILDYLDEFGEIDKSGKSKAKNLLSHKDIANLTNTSRQTVSNVLSKMRKEGVIDYNVEFVSKVL
;
A
#
# COMPACT_ATOMS: atom_id res chain seq x y z
N MET A 1 13.75 15.87 1.59
CA MET A 1 12.39 15.49 1.15
C MET A 1 11.52 15.66 2.38
N GLU A 2 10.46 16.45 2.29
CA GLU A 2 9.53 16.63 3.42
C GLU A 2 8.68 15.36 3.54
N GLU A 3 8.63 14.76 4.73
CA GLU A 3 7.74 13.62 4.97
C GLU A 3 6.31 14.16 5.11
N VAL A 4 5.44 13.78 4.18
CA VAL A 4 4.03 14.18 4.17
C VAL A 4 3.14 12.96 4.32
N ALA A 5 2.03 13.14 5.04
CA ALA A 5 0.96 12.15 5.16
C ALA A 5 -0.36 12.79 4.74
N PHE A 6 -1.14 12.07 3.93
CA PHE A 6 -2.45 12.51 3.45
C PHE A 6 -3.53 11.54 3.95
N ALA A 7 -4.65 12.08 4.40
CA ALA A 7 -5.86 11.29 4.65
C ALA A 7 -6.61 11.10 3.33
N LEU A 8 -6.83 9.84 2.94
CA LEU A 8 -7.58 9.50 1.72
C LEU A 8 -9.10 9.50 1.95
N GLU A 9 -9.51 9.42 3.21
CA GLU A 9 -10.89 9.43 3.69
C GLU A 9 -10.94 10.08 5.07
N ASP A 10 -12.16 10.37 5.55
CA ASP A 10 -12.37 10.92 6.89
C ASP A 10 -11.75 10.00 7.95
N CYS A 11 -10.84 10.53 8.76
CA CYS A 11 -10.10 9.75 9.73
C CYS A 11 -9.93 10.47 11.07
N VAL A 12 -9.68 9.69 12.12
CA VAL A 12 -9.32 10.18 13.45
C VAL A 12 -7.86 9.85 13.70
N ILE A 13 -7.07 10.84 14.06
CA ILE A 13 -5.65 10.67 14.38
C ILE A 13 -5.46 10.64 15.88
N CYS A 14 -4.88 9.56 16.38
CA CYS A 14 -4.34 9.48 17.74
C CYS A 14 -2.82 9.62 17.67
N TYR A 15 -2.26 10.57 18.42
CA TYR A 15 -0.82 10.78 18.48
C TYR A 15 -0.31 10.75 19.93
N ILE A 16 0.94 10.34 20.09
CA ILE A 16 1.68 10.37 21.35
C ILE A 16 2.96 11.15 21.07
N LYS A 17 3.32 12.10 21.94
CA LYS A 17 4.56 12.85 21.79
C LYS A 17 5.77 11.92 22.02
N SER A 18 6.88 12.21 21.35
CA SER A 18 8.06 11.32 21.39
C SER A 18 8.60 11.12 22.80
N ASP A 19 8.67 12.18 23.61
CA ASP A 19 9.08 12.14 25.02
C ASP A 19 8.17 11.24 25.88
N GLN A 20 6.85 11.31 25.65
CA GLN A 20 5.89 10.43 26.32
C GLN A 20 6.04 8.97 25.89
N MET A 21 6.28 8.71 24.60
CA MET A 21 6.53 7.36 24.10
C MET A 21 7.82 6.77 24.69
N GLU A 22 8.88 7.57 24.79
CA GLU A 22 10.15 7.17 25.42
C GLU A 22 9.93 6.76 26.88
N ALA A 23 9.25 7.59 27.68
CA ALA A 23 8.92 7.26 29.06
C ALA A 23 8.08 5.98 29.19
N LEU A 24 7.12 5.75 28.27
CA LEU A 24 6.32 4.53 28.23
C LEU A 24 7.18 3.29 27.90
N MET A 25 8.12 3.40 26.97
CA MET A 25 9.02 2.30 26.60
C MET A 25 9.99 1.93 27.74
N GLU A 26 10.46 2.90 28.51
CA GLU A 26 11.30 2.66 29.70
C GLU A 26 10.52 1.92 30.78
N LYS A 27 9.27 2.33 31.00
CA LYS A 27 8.39 1.72 32.01
C LYS A 27 7.88 0.33 31.60
N HIS A 28 7.66 0.09 30.30
CA HIS A 28 7.02 -1.12 29.79
C HIS A 28 7.90 -1.81 28.74
N LYS A 29 8.74 -2.76 29.18
CA LYS A 29 9.63 -3.55 28.31
C LYS A 29 8.90 -4.28 27.16
N SER A 30 7.65 -4.71 27.38
CA SER A 30 6.82 -5.33 26.34
C SER A 30 6.51 -4.37 25.19
N LEU A 31 6.24 -3.10 25.48
CA LEU A 31 6.02 -2.07 24.46
C LEU A 31 7.30 -1.86 23.62
N LYS A 32 8.45 -1.73 24.28
CA LYS A 32 9.76 -1.60 23.61
C LYS A 32 10.03 -2.78 22.67
N ASN A 33 9.80 -4.01 23.12
CA ASN A 33 9.97 -5.21 22.29
C ASN A 33 8.99 -5.23 21.10
N GLY A 34 7.74 -4.81 21.32
CA GLY A 34 6.75 -4.67 20.26
C GLY A 34 7.18 -3.67 19.18
N LEU A 35 7.67 -2.50 19.58
CA LEU A 35 8.20 -1.50 18.66
C LEU A 35 9.41 -2.01 17.88
N LEU A 36 10.37 -2.66 18.56
CA LEU A 36 11.53 -3.26 17.89
C LEU A 36 11.10 -4.30 16.84
N LYS A 37 10.10 -5.13 17.14
CA LYS A 37 9.52 -6.08 16.18
C LYS A 37 8.92 -5.36 14.97
N ILE A 38 8.17 -4.27 15.18
CA ILE A 38 7.58 -3.46 14.10
C ILE A 38 8.69 -2.87 13.21
N TYR A 39 9.76 -2.32 13.79
CA TYR A 39 10.90 -1.83 13.03
C TYR A 39 11.58 -2.94 12.21
N GLY A 40 11.80 -4.12 12.81
CA GLY A 40 12.36 -5.27 12.09
C GLY A 40 11.51 -5.69 10.89
N LEU A 41 10.19 -5.77 11.06
CA LEU A 41 9.26 -6.05 9.96
C LEU A 41 9.30 -4.97 8.88
N ARG A 42 9.45 -3.69 9.25
CA ARG A 42 9.56 -2.58 8.30
C ARG A 42 10.86 -2.67 7.48
N ILE A 43 11.97 -3.03 8.10
CA ILE A 43 13.26 -3.27 7.41
C ILE A 43 13.12 -4.42 6.41
N GLN A 44 12.56 -5.57 6.83
CA GLN A 44 12.32 -6.70 5.93
C GLN A 44 11.44 -6.33 4.73
N LYS A 45 10.43 -5.48 4.93
CA LYS A 45 9.57 -4.97 3.84
C LYS A 45 10.38 -4.10 2.86
N LEU A 46 11.32 -3.28 3.34
CA LEU A 46 12.20 -2.47 2.50
C LEU A 46 13.20 -3.34 1.71
N GLU A 47 13.79 -4.35 2.33
CA GLU A 47 14.68 -5.30 1.67
C GLU A 47 13.96 -6.06 0.54
N ARG A 48 12.73 -6.51 0.79
CA ARG A 48 11.89 -7.15 -0.24
C ARG A 48 11.62 -6.21 -1.41
N ARG A 49 11.25 -4.97 -1.13
CA ARG A 49 11.02 -3.97 -2.19
C ARG A 49 12.28 -3.70 -3.00
N LEU A 50 13.45 -3.66 -2.37
CA LEU A 50 14.73 -3.53 -3.08
C LEU A 50 14.99 -4.75 -3.99
N ASN A 51 14.73 -5.95 -3.50
CA ASN A 51 14.82 -7.18 -4.29
C ASN A 51 13.86 -7.11 -5.51
N ASP A 52 12.61 -6.74 -5.30
CA ASP A 52 11.62 -6.59 -6.36
C ASP A 52 12.08 -5.59 -7.44
N LEU A 53 12.73 -4.48 -7.05
CA LEU A 53 13.28 -3.51 -8.01
C LEU A 53 14.40 -4.09 -8.88
N LEU A 54 15.20 -5.02 -8.33
CA LEU A 54 16.33 -5.63 -9.04
C LEU A 54 15.89 -6.76 -9.97
N PHE A 55 14.84 -7.51 -9.59
CA PHE A 55 14.48 -8.76 -10.26
C PHE A 55 13.12 -8.73 -10.98
N LYS A 56 12.27 -7.73 -10.75
CA LYS A 56 10.95 -7.63 -11.40
C LYS A 56 10.88 -6.45 -12.36
N ASP A 57 10.26 -6.70 -13.50
CA ASP A 57 9.96 -5.65 -14.46
C ASP A 57 8.87 -4.70 -13.93
N SER A 58 8.76 -3.53 -14.56
CA SER A 58 7.81 -2.50 -14.14
C SER A 58 6.35 -2.99 -14.15
N PRO A 59 5.87 -3.70 -15.20
CA PRO A 59 4.52 -4.27 -15.19
C PRO A 59 4.24 -5.21 -14.03
N THR A 60 5.17 -6.10 -13.66
CA THR A 60 4.97 -7.04 -12.56
C THR A 60 4.80 -6.31 -11.24
N ARG A 61 5.68 -5.32 -10.94
CA ARG A 61 5.58 -4.50 -9.72
C ARG A 61 4.23 -3.77 -9.61
N ILE A 62 3.69 -3.27 -10.72
CA ILE A 62 2.38 -2.59 -10.74
C ILE A 62 1.24 -3.59 -10.52
N LYS A 63 1.29 -4.77 -11.14
CA LYS A 63 0.27 -5.81 -10.95
C LYS A 63 0.21 -6.27 -9.50
N GLU A 64 1.37 -6.59 -8.92
CA GLU A 64 1.48 -7.00 -7.52
C GLU A 64 0.98 -5.90 -6.58
N PHE A 65 1.35 -4.64 -6.82
CA PHE A 65 0.84 -3.51 -6.04
C PHE A 65 -0.70 -3.48 -6.01
N ILE A 66 -1.37 -3.70 -7.15
CA ILE A 66 -2.84 -3.69 -7.20
C ILE A 66 -3.45 -4.89 -6.47
N LEU A 67 -2.82 -6.06 -6.56
CA LEU A 67 -3.27 -7.24 -5.82
C LEU A 67 -3.10 -7.04 -4.31
N ASP A 68 -1.94 -6.55 -3.87
CA ASP A 68 -1.68 -6.21 -2.47
C ASP A 68 -2.67 -5.14 -1.98
N TYR A 69 -2.97 -4.13 -2.79
CA TYR A 69 -3.95 -3.09 -2.46
C TYR A 69 -5.36 -3.67 -2.25
N LEU A 70 -5.78 -4.61 -3.11
CA LEU A 70 -7.05 -5.30 -2.98
C LEU A 70 -7.09 -6.28 -1.80
N ASP A 71 -5.96 -6.87 -1.45
CA ASP A 71 -5.88 -7.79 -0.32
C ASP A 71 -5.79 -7.03 1.02
N GLU A 72 -5.21 -5.82 1.04
CA GLU A 72 -5.09 -4.96 2.24
C GLU A 72 -6.35 -4.10 2.48
N PHE A 73 -6.97 -3.56 1.43
CA PHE A 73 -8.08 -2.60 1.55
C PHE A 73 -9.38 -3.09 0.91
N GLY A 74 -9.40 -4.29 0.33
CA GLY A 74 -10.59 -4.83 -0.32
C GLY A 74 -11.60 -5.40 0.68
N GLU A 75 -12.86 -5.06 0.47
CA GLU A 75 -14.00 -5.70 1.12
C GLU A 75 -14.68 -6.64 0.13
N ILE A 76 -15.16 -7.79 0.62
CA ILE A 76 -15.94 -8.72 -0.21
C ILE A 76 -17.34 -8.13 -0.38
N ASP A 77 -17.71 -7.82 -1.61
CA ASP A 77 -19.05 -7.33 -1.94
C ASP A 77 -20.10 -8.47 -1.92
N LYS A 78 -21.38 -8.10 -2.09
CA LYS A 78 -22.50 -9.05 -2.11
C LYS A 78 -22.40 -10.08 -3.25
N SER A 79 -21.56 -9.84 -4.24
CA SER A 79 -21.30 -10.73 -5.38
C SER A 79 -20.05 -11.61 -5.16
N GLY A 80 -19.42 -11.55 -3.99
CA GLY A 80 -18.24 -12.32 -3.63
C GLY A 80 -16.93 -11.75 -4.19
N LYS A 81 -16.93 -10.52 -4.74
CA LYS A 81 -15.75 -9.90 -5.34
C LYS A 81 -15.06 -8.99 -4.33
N SER A 82 -13.72 -9.07 -4.27
CA SER A 82 -12.94 -8.09 -3.52
C SER A 82 -12.95 -6.73 -4.23
N LYS A 83 -13.39 -5.69 -3.52
CA LYS A 83 -13.44 -4.31 -3.99
C LYS A 83 -12.81 -3.40 -2.95
N ALA A 84 -11.77 -2.68 -3.34
CA ALA A 84 -11.13 -1.66 -2.53
C ALA A 84 -11.58 -0.27 -3.00
N LYS A 85 -11.91 0.62 -2.05
CA LYS A 85 -12.23 2.02 -2.32
C LYS A 85 -10.94 2.86 -2.43
N ASN A 86 -11.11 4.12 -2.84
CA ASN A 86 -10.08 5.16 -2.81
C ASN A 86 -8.80 4.79 -3.58
N LEU A 87 -8.96 4.19 -4.78
CA LEU A 87 -7.81 3.81 -5.61
C LEU A 87 -6.87 5.01 -5.79
N LEU A 88 -5.61 4.81 -5.45
CA LEU A 88 -4.58 5.83 -5.59
C LEU A 88 -4.48 6.33 -7.04
N SER A 89 -4.11 7.60 -7.20
CA SER A 89 -3.90 8.15 -8.54
C SER A 89 -2.79 7.40 -9.28
N HIS A 90 -2.84 7.37 -10.62
CA HIS A 90 -1.77 6.74 -11.40
C HIS A 90 -0.38 7.35 -11.10
N LYS A 91 -0.32 8.61 -10.65
CA LYS A 91 0.94 9.25 -10.25
C LYS A 91 1.44 8.69 -8.92
N ASP A 92 0.56 8.49 -7.94
CA ASP A 92 0.93 7.94 -6.64
C ASP A 92 1.34 6.47 -6.75
N ILE A 93 0.61 5.69 -7.56
CA ILE A 93 1.00 4.30 -7.89
C ILE A 93 2.36 4.29 -8.60
N ALA A 94 2.61 5.23 -9.52
CA ALA A 94 3.90 5.32 -10.21
C ALA A 94 5.04 5.63 -9.23
N ASN A 95 4.83 6.54 -8.28
CA ASN A 95 5.80 6.84 -7.24
C ASN A 95 6.08 5.62 -6.34
N LEU A 96 5.03 4.91 -5.93
CA LEU A 96 5.14 3.73 -5.05
C LEU A 96 5.77 2.52 -5.74
N THR A 97 5.51 2.36 -7.04
CA THR A 97 6.05 1.26 -7.85
C THR A 97 7.38 1.62 -8.50
N ASN A 98 7.88 2.85 -8.34
CA ASN A 98 9.07 3.39 -9.00
C ASN A 98 9.02 3.19 -10.53
N THR A 99 7.96 3.71 -11.13
CA THR A 99 7.66 3.67 -12.57
C THR A 99 7.14 5.02 -13.06
N SER A 100 6.70 5.11 -14.32
CA SER A 100 6.04 6.31 -14.84
C SER A 100 4.51 6.20 -14.76
N ARG A 101 3.82 7.35 -14.65
CA ARG A 101 2.35 7.42 -14.74
C ARG A 101 1.82 6.75 -16.00
N GLN A 102 2.53 6.89 -17.13
CA GLN A 102 2.15 6.26 -18.40
C GLN A 102 2.25 4.74 -18.32
N THR A 103 3.30 4.21 -17.68
CA THR A 103 3.48 2.77 -17.46
C THR A 103 2.33 2.21 -16.64
N VAL A 104 1.96 2.87 -15.53
CA VAL A 104 0.80 2.49 -14.70
C VAL A 104 -0.48 2.49 -15.54
N SER A 105 -0.73 3.57 -16.28
CA SER A 105 -1.93 3.68 -17.12
C SER A 105 -2.04 2.52 -18.11
N ASN A 106 -0.93 2.17 -18.77
CA ASN A 106 -0.89 1.09 -19.74
C ASN A 106 -1.13 -0.28 -19.08
N VAL A 107 -0.52 -0.52 -17.91
CA VAL A 107 -0.67 -1.79 -17.18
C VAL A 107 -2.09 -1.97 -16.65
N LEU A 108 -2.67 -0.95 -16.00
CA LEU A 108 -4.05 -1.03 -15.50
C LEU A 108 -5.06 -1.19 -16.63
N SER A 109 -4.87 -0.49 -17.75
CA SER A 109 -5.72 -0.65 -18.94
C SER A 109 -5.62 -2.07 -19.52
N LYS A 110 -4.42 -2.64 -19.55
CA LYS A 110 -4.20 -4.03 -19.98
C LYS A 110 -4.89 -5.01 -19.04
N MET A 111 -4.72 -4.87 -17.73
CA MET A 111 -5.39 -5.73 -16.73
C MET A 111 -6.92 -5.65 -16.84
N ARG A 112 -7.48 -4.46 -17.11
CA ARG A 112 -8.92 -4.30 -17.34
C ARG A 112 -9.37 -4.99 -18.63
N LYS A 113 -8.62 -4.81 -19.73
CA LYS A 113 -8.91 -5.46 -21.01
C LYS A 113 -8.83 -6.99 -20.93
N GLU A 114 -7.92 -7.51 -20.11
CA GLU A 114 -7.77 -8.93 -19.82
C GLU A 114 -8.83 -9.46 -18.84
N GLY A 115 -9.73 -8.61 -18.33
CA GLY A 115 -10.78 -9.02 -17.40
C GLY A 115 -10.26 -9.44 -16.03
N VAL A 116 -9.08 -8.95 -15.61
CA VAL A 116 -8.49 -9.26 -14.28
C VAL A 116 -9.02 -8.31 -13.21
N ILE A 117 -9.20 -7.04 -13.58
CA ILE A 117 -9.71 -6.01 -12.68
C ILE A 117 -10.73 -5.12 -13.39
N ASP A 118 -11.58 -4.47 -12.61
CA ASP A 118 -12.29 -3.27 -13.02
C ASP A 118 -11.90 -2.11 -12.08
N TYR A 119 -11.87 -0.88 -12.60
CA TYR A 119 -11.46 0.26 -11.79
C TYR A 119 -12.03 1.58 -12.31
N ASN A 120 -12.14 2.55 -11.41
CA ASN A 120 -12.31 3.96 -11.74
C ASN A 120 -11.57 4.81 -10.69
N VAL A 121 -11.85 6.11 -10.61
CA VAL A 121 -11.23 6.99 -9.61
C VAL A 121 -11.67 6.68 -8.17
N GLU A 122 -12.76 5.95 -7.99
CA GLU A 122 -13.36 5.65 -6.68
C GLU A 122 -13.00 4.24 -6.18
N PHE A 123 -12.70 3.30 -7.08
CA PHE A 123 -12.46 1.91 -6.69
C PHE A 123 -11.56 1.13 -7.65
N VAL A 124 -11.07 -0.01 -7.14
CA VAL A 124 -10.58 -1.15 -7.91
C VAL A 124 -11.23 -2.43 -7.40
N SER A 125 -11.52 -3.38 -8.28
CA SER A 125 -12.08 -4.70 -7.91
C SER A 125 -11.51 -5.82 -8.76
N LYS A 126 -11.38 -7.03 -8.20
CA LYS A 126 -11.11 -8.26 -8.99
C LYS A 126 -12.32 -8.59 -9.87
N VAL A 127 -12.07 -8.88 -11.14
CA VAL A 127 -13.05 -9.47 -12.05
C VAL A 127 -12.81 -10.99 -12.04
N LEU A 128 -13.91 -11.76 -12.01
CA LEU A 128 -13.88 -13.23 -11.90
C LEU A 128 -13.14 -13.85 -13.08
#